data_AF-A0A9E5KI07-F1
#
_entry.id   AF-A0A9E5KI07-F1
#
_cell.length_a   1.000
_cell.length_b   1.000
_cell.length_c   1.000
_cell.angle_alpha   90.00
_cell.angle_beta   90.00
_cell.angle_gamma   90.00
#
_symmetry.space_group_name_H-M   'P 1'
#
loop_
_entity.id
_entity.type
_entity.pdbx_description
1 polymer ?
#
loop_
_entity_poly.entity_id
_entity_poly.type
_entity_poly.pdbx_seq_one_letter_code
_entity_poly.pdbx_strand_id
1 'polypeptide(L)'
;MLEKDHRNITCSTCRKRKESLLGGLEQNEVTHLEDHKTCSYYKKNQSLFLEGSYPRGVFCINEGKVKIFKRGDGGKEQIIQIVKGGELVGFRALFSEDYYKVSAET
;
A
#
# COMPACT_ATOMS: atom_id res chain seq x y z
N MET A 1 23.02 -1.11 16.96
CA MET A 1 22.30 -1.14 15.67
C MET A 1 20.83 -0.97 15.98
N LEU A 2 20.30 0.23 15.77
CA LEU A 2 18.99 0.64 16.27
C LEU A 2 17.87 -0.16 15.57
N GLU A 3 17.17 -0.96 16.35
CA GLU A 3 15.87 -1.54 16.01
C GLU A 3 14.92 -0.40 15.66
N LYS A 4 14.53 -0.29 14.39
CA LYS A 4 13.50 0.67 13.99
C LYS A 4 12.18 0.16 14.55
N ASP A 5 11.78 0.75 15.67
CA ASP A 5 10.49 0.61 16.30
C ASP A 5 9.38 0.84 15.24
N HIS A 6 8.76 -0.24 14.77
CA HIS A 6 7.69 -0.22 13.79
C HIS A 6 6.40 0.21 14.50
N ARG A 7 6.35 1.49 14.89
CA ARG A 7 5.28 2.06 15.71
C ARG A 7 3.94 1.72 15.06
N ASN A 8 3.10 1.00 15.81
CA ASN A 8 1.68 0.86 15.50
C ASN A 8 1.07 2.26 15.48
N ILE A 9 1.00 2.86 14.28
CA ILE A 9 0.41 4.17 14.09
C ILE A 9 -1.11 4.00 14.00
N THR A 10 -1.82 4.74 14.83
CA THR A 10 -3.28 4.80 14.80
C THR A 10 -3.71 5.72 13.67
N CYS A 11 -4.76 5.36 12.94
CA CYS A 11 -5.37 6.14 11.86
C CYS A 11 -5.85 7.52 12.35
N SER A 12 -6.24 7.64 13.62
CA SER A 12 -6.62 8.92 14.25
C SER A 12 -5.47 9.92 14.30
N THR A 13 -4.25 9.46 14.58
CA THR A 13 -3.03 10.28 14.69
C THR A 13 -2.13 10.20 13.44
N CYS A 14 -2.49 9.37 12.46
CA CYS A 14 -1.73 9.18 11.23
C CYS A 14 -1.78 10.45 10.36
N ARG A 15 -0.64 11.15 10.25
CA ARG A 15 -0.51 12.31 9.36
C ARG A 15 -0.71 11.92 7.89
N LYS A 16 -0.23 10.75 7.50
CA LYS A 16 -0.34 10.24 6.13
C LYS A 16 -1.76 9.92 5.70
N ARG A 17 -2.63 9.51 6.63
CA ARG A 17 -4.06 9.37 6.34
C ARG A 17 -4.68 10.71 5.94
N LYS A 18 -4.35 11.80 6.64
CA LYS A 18 -4.88 13.14 6.32
C LYS A 18 -4.41 13.64 4.95
N GLU A 19 -3.21 13.25 4.53
CA GLU A 19 -2.64 13.58 3.22
C GLU A 19 -3.12 12.63 2.10
N SER A 20 -3.84 11.54 2.43
CA SER A 20 -4.28 10.52 1.49
C SER A 20 -5.74 10.69 1.06
N LEU A 21 -6.23 9.79 0.18
CA LEU A 21 -7.65 9.71 -0.16
C LEU A 21 -8.55 9.39 1.05
N LEU A 22 -7.97 8.95 2.18
CA LEU A 22 -8.67 8.66 3.43
C LEU A 22 -8.77 9.90 4.35
N GLY A 23 -8.34 11.09 3.87
CA GLY A 23 -8.34 12.32 4.65
C GLY A 23 -9.74 12.86 4.94
N GLY A 24 -10.71 12.59 4.06
CA GLY A 24 -12.10 13.04 4.19
C GLY A 24 -13.00 12.19 5.08
N LEU A 25 -12.49 11.10 5.65
CA LEU A 25 -13.27 10.21 6.51
C LEU A 25 -13.64 10.87 7.84
N GLU A 26 -14.89 10.71 8.26
CA GLU A 26 -15.41 11.13 9.55
C GLU A 26 -14.81 10.30 10.70
N GLN A 27 -14.95 10.79 11.93
CA GLN A 27 -14.31 10.15 13.09
C GLN A 27 -14.78 8.69 13.29
N ASN A 28 -16.05 8.39 13.03
CA ASN A 28 -16.58 7.02 13.13
C ASN A 28 -15.97 6.10 12.07
N GLU A 29 -15.81 6.60 10.84
CA GLU A 29 -15.18 5.85 9.73
C GLU A 29 -13.68 5.63 9.98
N VAL A 30 -13.00 6.60 10.59
CA VAL A 30 -11.60 6.48 11.00
C VAL A 30 -11.42 5.41 12.08
N THR A 31 -12.34 5.32 13.05
CA THR A 31 -12.35 4.25 14.06
C THR A 31 -12.59 2.90 13.39
N HIS A 32 -13.57 2.81 12.49
CA HIS A 32 -13.85 1.58 11.75
C HIS A 32 -12.65 1.11 10.92
N LEU A 33 -11.92 2.05 10.30
CA LEU A 33 -10.68 1.77 9.58
C LEU A 33 -9.58 1.26 10.51
N GLU A 34 -9.45 1.82 11.71
CA GLU A 34 -8.49 1.37 12.73
C GLU A 34 -8.72 -0.09 13.10
N ASP A 35 -9.98 -0.46 13.36
CA ASP A 35 -10.35 -1.80 13.81
C ASP A 35 -10.11 -2.89 12.74
N HIS A 36 -10.12 -2.51 11.47
CA HIS A 36 -9.97 -3.45 10.34
C HIS A 36 -8.61 -3.36 9.64
N LYS A 37 -7.75 -2.39 9.98
CA LYS A 37 -6.42 -2.31 9.37
C LYS A 37 -5.44 -3.28 10.01
N THR A 38 -4.45 -3.67 9.23
CA THR A 38 -3.24 -4.33 9.74
C THR A 38 -2.03 -3.51 9.33
N CYS A 39 -1.08 -3.34 10.26
CA CYS A 39 0.21 -2.73 9.99
C CYS A 39 1.22 -3.82 9.61
N SER A 40 1.94 -3.63 8.52
CA SER A 40 2.99 -4.56 8.09
C SER A 40 4.23 -3.80 7.65
N TYR A 41 5.39 -4.32 8.05
CA TYR A 41 6.68 -3.80 7.66
C TYR A 41 7.27 -4.62 6.51
N TYR A 42 7.82 -3.91 5.52
CA TYR A 42 8.48 -4.50 4.37
C TYR A 42 9.92 -3.98 4.30
N LYS A 43 10.86 -4.91 4.13
CA LYS A 43 12.26 -4.62 3.83
C LYS A 43 12.40 -4.25 2.36
N LYS A 44 13.43 -3.48 2.01
CA LYS A 44 13.77 -3.15 0.62
C LYS A 44 13.76 -4.40 -0.27
N ASN A 45 13.21 -4.26 -1.48
CA ASN A 45 12.98 -5.29 -2.48
C ASN A 45 12.01 -6.41 -2.04
N GLN A 46 11.07 -6.13 -1.13
CA GLN A 46 9.98 -7.07 -0.83
C GLN A 46 8.73 -6.72 -1.62
N SER A 47 8.10 -7.74 -2.20
CA SER A 47 6.85 -7.60 -2.93
C SER A 47 5.67 -7.43 -1.97
N LEU A 48 4.84 -6.43 -2.24
CA LEU A 48 3.53 -6.27 -1.59
C LEU A 48 2.49 -7.17 -2.27
N PHE A 49 2.49 -7.17 -3.60
CA PHE A 49 1.67 -8.04 -4.43
C PHE A 49 2.31 -8.22 -5.82
N LEU A 50 1.90 -9.28 -6.50
CA LEU A 50 2.44 -9.65 -7.80
C LEU A 50 1.33 -9.61 -8.87
N GLU A 51 1.71 -9.22 -10.09
CA GLU A 51 0.85 -9.34 -11.26
C GLU A 51 0.30 -10.78 -11.40
N GLY A 52 -0.99 -10.90 -11.72
CA GLY A 52 -1.69 -12.18 -11.84
C GLY A 52 -2.15 -12.78 -10.50
N SER A 53 -1.82 -12.18 -9.36
CA SER A 53 -2.35 -12.64 -8.07
C SER A 53 -3.70 -11.98 -7.73
N TYR A 54 -4.53 -12.71 -6.98
CA TYR A 54 -5.82 -12.20 -6.51
C TYR A 54 -5.62 -11.06 -5.49
N PRO A 55 -6.45 -10.01 -5.54
CA PRO A 55 -6.33 -8.87 -4.64
C PRO A 55 -6.66 -9.27 -3.20
N ARG A 56 -5.70 -9.04 -2.30
CA ARG A 56 -5.87 -9.29 -0.86
C ARG A 56 -6.47 -8.10 -0.11
N GLY A 57 -6.43 -6.93 -0.73
CA GLY A 57 -6.91 -5.70 -0.12
C GLY A 57 -6.24 -4.46 -0.70
N VAL A 58 -6.45 -3.35 -0.01
CA VAL A 58 -5.85 -2.05 -0.30
C VAL A 58 -4.73 -1.77 0.68
N PHE A 59 -3.61 -1.26 0.19
CA PHE A 59 -2.47 -0.89 1.01
C PHE A 59 -2.34 0.63 1.05
N CYS A 60 -2.24 1.21 2.25
CA CYS A 60 -1.86 2.60 2.45
C CYS A 60 -0.39 2.67 2.83
N ILE A 61 0.41 3.40 2.06
CA ILE A 61 1.84 3.54 2.37
C ILE A 61 2.01 4.55 3.49
N ASN A 62 2.48 4.11 4.67
CA ASN A 62 2.75 5.04 5.77
C ASN A 62 4.12 5.71 5.61
N GLU A 63 5.17 4.94 5.32
CA GLU A 63 6.52 5.48 5.13
C GLU A 63 7.24 4.69 4.03
N GLY A 64 8.18 5.35 3.35
CA GLY A 64 8.98 4.74 2.29
C GLY A 64 8.44 5.04 0.90
N LYS A 65 8.88 4.22 -0.05
CA LYS A 65 8.50 4.27 -1.47
C LYS A 65 8.18 2.85 -1.94
N VAL A 66 7.27 2.74 -2.89
CA VAL A 66 6.90 1.48 -3.53
C VAL A 66 6.98 1.67 -5.04
N LYS A 67 7.75 0.81 -5.69
CA LYS A 67 7.83 0.67 -7.14
C LYS A 67 6.64 -0.15 -7.63
N ILE A 68 5.80 0.46 -8.47
CA ILE A 68 4.78 -0.23 -9.25
C ILE A 68 5.34 -0.49 -10.63
N PHE A 69 5.34 -1.75 -11.04
CA PHE A 69 5.95 -2.15 -12.30
C PHE A 69 5.17 -3.28 -12.96
N LYS A 70 5.40 -3.45 -14.26
CA LYS A 70 4.90 -4.57 -15.04
C LYS A 70 6.08 -5.33 -15.64
N ARG A 71 5.99 -6.64 -15.71
CA ARG A 71 7.00 -7.47 -16.37
C ARG A 71 6.56 -7.75 -17.80
N GLY A 72 7.39 -7.38 -18.77
CA GLY A 72 7.16 -7.73 -20.17
C GLY A 72 7.64 -9.15 -20.50
N ASP A 73 7.32 -9.62 -21.71
CA ASP A 73 7.59 -10.98 -22.18
C ASP A 73 9.09 -11.35 -22.17
N GLY A 74 9.98 -10.36 -22.28
CA GLY A 74 11.43 -10.54 -22.17
C GLY A 74 11.99 -10.52 -20.74
N GLY A 75 11.14 -10.60 -19.72
CA GLY A 75 11.53 -10.56 -18.29
C GLY A 75 11.93 -9.17 -17.78
N LYS A 76 12.01 -8.17 -18.66
CA LYS A 76 12.32 -6.78 -18.32
C LYS A 76 11.16 -6.13 -17.57
N GLU A 77 11.49 -5.43 -16.49
CA GLU A 77 10.54 -4.64 -15.72
C GLU A 77 10.40 -3.24 -16.31
N GLN A 78 9.16 -2.81 -16.51
CA GLN A 78 8.83 -1.42 -16.79
C GLN A 78 8.23 -0.79 -15.54
N ILE A 79 8.89 0.23 -15.00
CA ILE A 79 8.36 1.02 -13.89
C ILE A 79 7.24 1.90 -14.42
N ILE A 80 6.05 1.74 -13.85
CA ILE A 80 4.85 2.49 -14.20
C ILE A 80 4.72 3.71 -13.29
N GLN A 81 4.96 3.52 -11.99
CA GLN A 81 4.83 4.58 -10.99
C GLN A 81 5.71 4.29 -9.77
N ILE A 82 6.21 5.35 -9.14
CA ILE A 82 6.78 5.27 -7.79
C ILE A 82 5.81 5.94 -6.83
N VAL A 83 5.28 5.15 -5.91
CA VAL A 83 4.30 5.55 -4.90
C VAL A 83 5.03 5.91 -3.60
N LYS A 84 4.57 6.95 -2.90
CA LYS A 84 5.19 7.48 -1.68
C LYS A 84 4.23 7.38 -0.49
N GLY A 85 4.75 7.65 0.70
CA GLY A 85 3.94 7.69 1.92
C GLY A 85 2.77 8.69 1.84
N GLY A 86 1.55 8.20 2.09
CA GLY A 86 0.28 8.91 1.93
C GLY A 86 -0.53 8.42 0.73
N GLU A 87 -0.01 7.54 -0.12
CA GLU A 87 -0.74 7.04 -1.29
C GLU A 87 -1.28 5.62 -1.06
N LEU A 88 -2.34 5.28 -1.80
CA LEU A 88 -3.01 3.97 -1.77
C LEU A 88 -2.65 3.15 -3.00
N VAL A 89 -2.46 1.85 -2.81
CA VAL A 89 -2.18 0.90 -3.91
C VAL A 89 -3.04 -0.35 -3.79
N GLY A 90 -3.25 -1.03 -4.91
CA GLY A 90 -4.00 -2.28 -4.99
C GLY A 90 -5.54 -2.14 -5.03
N PHE A 91 -6.09 -0.95 -4.77
CA PHE A 91 -7.54 -0.71 -4.79
C PHE A 91 -8.23 -0.98 -6.13
N ARG A 92 -7.53 -0.75 -7.26
CA ARG A 92 -8.12 -0.98 -8.59
C ARG A 92 -8.53 -2.42 -8.82
N ALA A 93 -7.63 -3.36 -8.51
CA ALA A 93 -7.88 -4.79 -8.68
C ALA A 93 -8.99 -5.28 -7.74
N LEU A 94 -9.01 -4.75 -6.51
CA LEU A 94 -10.04 -5.08 -5.52
C LEU A 94 -11.43 -4.63 -5.99
N PHE A 95 -11.57 -3.39 -6.45
CA PHE A 95 -12.87 -2.85 -6.88
C PHE A 95 -13.35 -3.41 -8.22
N SER A 96 -12.44 -3.87 -9.08
CA SER A 96 -12.80 -4.53 -10.34
C SER A 96 -13.01 -6.03 -10.21
N GLU A 97 -12.83 -6.61 -9.01
CA GLU A 97 -12.87 -8.07 -8.77
C GLU A 97 -11.98 -8.86 -9.74
N ASP A 98 -10.81 -8.30 -10.07
CA ASP A 98 -9.89 -8.86 -11.06
C ASP A 98 -8.49 -9.02 -10.44
N TYR A 99 -7.65 -9.80 -11.09
CA TYR A 99 -6.25 -9.97 -10.72
C TYR A 99 -5.47 -8.66 -10.81
N TYR A 100 -4.44 -8.52 -9.98
CA TYR A 100 -3.50 -7.40 -10.13
C TYR A 100 -2.89 -7.40 -11.53
N LYS A 101 -3.01 -6.29 -12.26
CA LYS A 101 -2.43 -6.12 -13.61
C LYS A 101 -0.97 -5.63 -13.59
N VAL A 102 -0.44 -5.38 -12.40
CA VAL A 102 0.90 -4.86 -12.11
C VAL A 102 1.40 -5.46 -10.80
N SER A 103 2.71 -5.43 -10.60
CA SER A 103 3.37 -5.81 -9.35
C SER A 103 3.74 -4.58 -8.54
N ALA A 104 3.88 -4.76 -7.22
CA ALA A 104 4.33 -3.73 -6.29
C ALA A 104 5.44 -4.25 -5.39
N GLU A 105 6.53 -3.49 -5.27
CA GLU A 105 7.72 -3.83 -4.48
C GLU A 105 8.29 -2.59 -3.80
N THR A 106 8.73 -2.69 -2.54
CA THR A 106 9.40 -1.59 -1.81
C THR A 106 10.81 -1.31 -2.29
#